data_AF-A0A955VF13-F1
#
_entry.id   AF-A0A955VF13-F1
#
_cell.length_a   1.000
_cell.length_b   1.000
_cell.length_c   1.000
_cell.angle_alpha   90.00
_cell.angle_beta   90.00
_cell.angle_gamma   90.00
#
_symmetry.space_group_name_H-M   'P 1'
#
loop_
_entity.id
_entity.type
_entity.pdbx_description
1 polymer ?
#
loop_
_entity_poly.entity_id
_entity_poly.type
_entity_poly.pdbx_seq_one_letter_code
_entity_poly.pdbx_strand_id
1 'polypeptide(L)'
;DRLALVVRRGAHDLRVDAAAELQGGDRVGFLVSSARGGRLWVLHRAADGAATVLYPRAGEDGAALPAGDDVLVDASAHVVPDGAPCEWFVAVFADAPLREDVVRDAVAGALPPEDGGCGALHVAVPGARHAVAIPYHAR
;
A
#
# COMPACT_ATOMS: atom_id res chain seq x y z
N ASP A 1 5.74 3.29 -12.11
CA ASP A 1 4.76 3.33 -11.01
C ASP A 1 5.48 3.27 -9.70
N ARG A 2 5.22 4.20 -8.80
CA ARG A 2 5.84 4.30 -7.48
C ARG A 2 4.77 4.59 -6.43
N LEU A 3 5.02 4.09 -5.23
CA LEU A 3 4.31 4.45 -4.01
C LEU A 3 5.31 5.17 -3.10
N ALA A 4 4.85 6.19 -2.39
CA ALA A 4 5.52 6.81 -1.27
C ALA A 4 4.51 7.06 -0.15
N LEU A 5 5.01 7.07 1.09
CA LEU A 5 4.21 7.32 2.28
C LEU A 5 4.45 8.76 2.76
N VAL A 6 3.39 9.39 3.27
CA VAL A 6 3.47 10.64 4.03
C VAL A 6 3.03 10.33 5.45
N VAL A 7 3.99 10.29 6.37
CA VAL A 7 3.78 9.95 7.76
C VAL A 7 3.60 11.23 8.57
N ARG A 8 2.42 11.40 9.17
CA ARG A 8 2.14 12.46 10.12
C ARG A 8 2.34 11.95 11.54
N ARG A 9 3.31 12.54 12.24
CA ARG A 9 3.64 12.27 13.64
C ARG A 9 3.54 13.57 14.45
N GLY A 10 2.46 13.71 15.21
CA GLY A 10 2.15 14.97 15.89
C GLY A 10 2.01 16.13 14.89
N ALA A 11 2.88 17.14 14.99
CA ALA A 11 2.90 18.31 14.12
C ALA A 11 3.86 18.20 12.92
N HIS A 12 4.53 17.05 12.74
CA HIS A 12 5.52 16.84 11.69
C HIS A 12 4.99 15.90 10.61
N ASP A 13 5.24 16.26 9.35
CA ASP A 13 5.00 15.41 8.18
C ASP A 13 6.35 14.93 7.62
N LEU A 14 6.50 13.63 7.44
CA LEU A 14 7.70 12.97 6.94
C LEU A 14 7.37 12.17 5.68
N ARG A 15 8.15 12.34 4.62
CA ARG A 15 8.03 11.50 3.42
C ARG A 15 8.91 10.27 3.55
N VAL A 16 8.38 9.10 3.21
CA VAL A 16 9.10 7.83 3.21
C VAL A 16 8.89 7.09 1.89
N ASP A 17 9.96 6.84 1.14
CA ASP A 17 9.90 6.20 -0.18
C ASP A 17 10.24 4.69 -0.16
N ALA A 18 10.72 4.17 0.96
CA ALA A 18 11.02 2.75 1.18
C ALA A 18 11.02 2.43 2.68
N ALA A 19 10.90 1.14 3.04
CA ALA A 19 10.97 0.56 4.39
C ALA A 19 10.89 1.57 5.55
N ALA A 20 9.73 1.67 6.18
CA ALA A 20 9.47 2.67 7.20
C ALA A 20 9.56 2.11 8.63
N GLU A 21 10.23 2.81 9.53
CA GLU A 21 10.01 2.63 10.97
C GLU A 21 8.85 3.53 11.40
N LEU A 22 7.67 2.93 11.53
CA LEU A 22 6.47 3.63 11.97
C LEU A 22 6.26 3.44 13.48
N GLN A 23 5.64 4.42 14.10
CA GLN A 23 5.32 4.42 15.52
C GLN A 23 3.81 4.30 15.70
N GLY A 24 3.41 3.64 16.78
CA GLY A 24 2.02 3.65 17.20
C GLY A 24 1.44 5.06 17.26
N GLY A 25 0.30 5.27 16.60
CA GLY A 25 -0.37 6.57 16.50
C GLY A 25 0.02 7.41 15.28
N ASP A 26 1.02 7.01 14.50
CA ASP A 26 1.30 7.64 13.21
C ASP A 26 0.08 7.56 12.28
N ARG A 27 -0.17 8.63 11.53
CA ARG A 27 -1.14 8.63 10.43
C ARG A 27 -0.39 8.63 9.10
N VAL A 28 -0.65 7.63 8.27
CA VAL A 28 0.02 7.44 6.98
C VAL A 28 -0.92 7.86 5.86
N GLY A 29 -0.49 8.79 5.02
CA GLY A 29 -1.08 9.09 3.71
C GLY A 29 -0.22 8.53 2.58
N PHE A 30 -0.73 8.61 1.34
CA PHE A 30 -0.09 7.97 0.18
C PHE A 30 0.09 8.97 -0.97
N LEU A 31 1.28 8.95 -1.55
CA LEU A 31 1.61 9.62 -2.81
C LEU A 31 1.95 8.56 -3.85
N VAL A 32 1.42 8.72 -5.06
CA VAL A 32 1.73 7.80 -6.16
C VAL A 32 2.26 8.56 -7.37
N SER A 33 3.26 7.98 -8.03
CA SER A 33 3.75 8.47 -9.33
C SER A 33 3.49 7.42 -10.40
N SER A 34 2.95 7.83 -11.54
CA SER A 34 2.81 6.99 -12.71
C SER A 34 3.07 7.77 -14.00
N ALA A 35 3.84 7.16 -14.91
CA ALA A 35 4.12 7.75 -16.22
C ALA A 35 2.89 7.77 -17.15
N ARG A 36 1.84 7.00 -16.81
CA ARG A 36 0.60 6.91 -17.59
C ARG A 36 -0.61 6.79 -16.68
N GLY A 37 -1.77 7.22 -17.18
CA GLY A 37 -3.02 7.04 -16.46
C GLY A 37 -3.42 5.55 -16.33
N GLY A 38 -4.40 5.26 -15.48
CA GLY A 38 -4.93 3.92 -15.30
C GLY A 38 -5.84 3.80 -14.10
N ARG A 39 -5.70 2.69 -13.37
CA ARG A 39 -6.42 2.36 -12.14
C ARG A 39 -5.45 2.13 -11.00
N LEU A 40 -5.88 2.52 -9.81
CA LEU A 40 -5.12 2.36 -8.57
C LEU A 40 -5.96 1.66 -7.51
N TRP A 41 -5.29 0.76 -6.81
CA TRP A 41 -5.70 0.28 -5.49
C TRP A 41 -4.58 0.56 -4.48
N VAL A 42 -4.95 0.91 -3.26
CA VAL A 42 -4.04 0.94 -2.12
C VAL A 42 -4.61 0.03 -1.04
N LEU A 43 -3.79 -0.89 -0.56
CA LEU A 43 -4.14 -1.88 0.44
C LEU A 43 -3.13 -1.85 1.59
N HIS A 44 -3.59 -2.30 2.74
CA HIS A 44 -2.76 -2.67 3.88
C HIS A 44 -2.77 -4.19 4.01
N ARG A 45 -1.59 -4.81 4.12
CA ARG A 45 -1.43 -6.22 4.46
C ARG A 45 -0.86 -6.32 5.87
N ALA A 46 -1.68 -6.80 6.79
CA ALA A 46 -1.29 -7.05 8.16
C ALA A 46 -0.34 -8.26 8.26
N ALA A 47 0.31 -8.39 9.42
CA ALA A 47 1.29 -9.45 9.65
C ALA A 47 0.69 -10.87 9.65
N ASP A 48 -0.59 -11.00 9.99
CA ASP A 48 -1.34 -12.26 9.91
C ASP A 48 -1.73 -12.64 8.47
N GLY A 49 -1.39 -11.78 7.49
CA GLY A 49 -1.70 -11.95 6.08
C GLY A 49 -3.05 -11.37 5.66
N ALA A 50 -3.84 -10.82 6.59
CA ALA A 50 -5.10 -10.16 6.23
C ALA A 50 -4.83 -8.93 5.36
N ALA A 51 -5.52 -8.83 4.23
CA ALA A 51 -5.44 -7.68 3.33
C ALA A 51 -6.70 -6.82 3.47
N THR A 52 -6.51 -5.54 3.73
CA THR A 52 -7.57 -4.53 3.85
C THR A 52 -7.41 -3.49 2.75
N VAL A 53 -8.48 -3.21 2.02
CA VAL A 53 -8.48 -2.13 1.02
C VAL A 53 -8.60 -0.79 1.71
N LEU A 54 -7.66 0.12 1.42
CA LEU A 54 -7.67 1.50 1.90
C LEU A 54 -8.19 2.47 0.83
N TYR A 55 -7.98 2.14 -0.44
CA TYR A 55 -8.38 2.96 -1.59
C TYR A 55 -8.61 2.09 -2.84
N PRO A 56 -9.64 2.38 -3.65
CA PRO A 56 -10.77 3.28 -3.38
C PRO A 56 -11.64 2.83 -2.20
N ARG A 57 -12.61 3.67 -1.82
CA ARG A 57 -13.66 3.25 -0.88
C ARG A 57 -14.51 2.14 -1.51
N ALA A 58 -15.11 1.28 -0.68
CA ALA A 58 -15.82 0.08 -1.12
C ALA A 58 -16.83 0.33 -2.25
N GLY A 59 -16.90 -0.63 -3.19
CA GLY A 59 -17.86 -0.62 -4.30
C GLY A 59 -17.34 -0.04 -5.62
N GLU A 60 -16.06 0.30 -5.70
CA GLU A 60 -15.41 0.76 -6.94
C GLU A 60 -14.46 -0.32 -7.49
N ASP A 61 -14.43 -0.53 -8.81
CA ASP A 61 -13.47 -1.44 -9.49
C ASP A 61 -12.09 -0.76 -9.71
N GLY A 62 -11.61 -0.05 -8.69
CA GLY A 62 -10.37 0.71 -8.72
C GLY A 62 -10.56 2.17 -9.11
N ALA A 63 -9.88 3.05 -8.37
CA ALA A 63 -9.95 4.48 -8.60
C ALA A 63 -9.18 4.88 -9.86
N ALA A 64 -9.67 5.88 -10.56
CA ALA A 64 -8.96 6.45 -11.69
C ALA A 64 -7.66 7.13 -11.22
N LEU A 65 -6.55 6.78 -11.85
CA LEU A 65 -5.23 7.36 -11.59
C LEU A 65 -4.80 8.17 -12.82
N PRO A 66 -4.62 9.51 -12.71
CA PRO A 66 -3.99 10.28 -13.77
C PRO A 66 -2.49 9.96 -13.86
N ALA A 67 -1.89 10.23 -15.03
CA ALA A 67 -0.43 10.30 -15.13
C ALA A 67 0.08 11.51 -14.34
N GLY A 68 1.24 11.38 -13.71
CA GLY A 68 1.85 12.44 -12.92
C GLY A 68 2.79 11.91 -11.85
N ASP A 69 3.43 12.86 -11.18
CA ASP A 69 4.27 12.59 -10.02
C ASP A 69 3.59 13.06 -8.74
N ASP A 70 3.78 12.28 -7.67
CA ASP A 70 3.31 12.59 -6.32
C ASP A 70 1.82 12.98 -6.25
N VAL A 71 0.98 12.24 -6.98
CA VAL A 71 -0.47 12.38 -6.90
C VAL A 71 -0.92 11.94 -5.51
N LEU A 72 -1.56 12.85 -4.79
CA LEU A 72 -2.12 12.56 -3.47
C LEU A 72 -3.32 11.64 -3.59
N VAL A 73 -3.28 10.54 -2.85
CA VAL A 73 -4.40 9.61 -2.72
C VAL A 73 -5.25 10.06 -1.54
N ASP A 74 -6.57 10.19 -1.73
CA ASP A 74 -7.53 10.47 -0.65
C ASP A 74 -7.80 9.22 0.20
N ALA A 75 -6.75 8.72 0.83
CA ALA A 75 -6.79 7.62 1.78
C ALA A 75 -5.71 7.81 2.84
N SER A 76 -5.98 7.27 4.03
CA SER A 76 -4.99 7.24 5.10
C SER A 76 -5.20 6.03 5.99
N ALA A 77 -4.13 5.54 6.60
CA ALA A 77 -4.17 4.51 7.63
C ALA A 77 -3.61 5.04 8.96
N HIS A 78 -4.07 4.46 10.06
CA HIS A 78 -3.47 4.67 11.37
C HIS A 78 -2.62 3.46 11.73
N VAL A 79 -1.40 3.71 12.20
CA VAL A 79 -0.50 2.66 12.66
C VAL A 79 -0.89 2.29 14.09
N VAL A 80 -1.21 1.02 14.29
CA VAL A 80 -1.54 0.47 15.60
C VAL A 80 -0.34 -0.36 16.07
N PRO A 81 0.26 -0.06 17.22
CA PRO A 81 1.34 -0.87 17.76
C PRO A 81 0.74 -2.17 18.30
N ASP A 82 1.00 -3.28 17.61
CA ASP A 82 0.52 -4.61 17.99
C ASP A 82 1.68 -5.59 18.25
N GLY A 83 2.93 -5.13 18.10
CA GLY A 83 4.12 -5.96 18.24
C GLY A 83 4.30 -6.96 17.10
N ALA A 84 3.59 -6.78 15.98
CA ALA A 84 3.67 -7.68 14.86
C ALA A 84 5.00 -7.54 14.11
N PRO A 85 5.50 -8.64 13.53
CA PRO A 85 6.82 -8.66 12.94
C PRO A 85 6.92 -7.74 11.73
N CYS A 86 5.98 -7.77 10.79
CA CYS A 86 6.04 -6.97 9.56
C CYS A 86 4.67 -6.75 8.94
N GLU A 87 4.44 -5.54 8.44
CA GLU A 87 3.24 -5.16 7.71
C GLU A 87 3.62 -4.42 6.41
N TRP A 88 2.68 -4.29 5.48
CA TRP A 88 2.95 -3.66 4.18
C TRP A 88 1.82 -2.76 3.73
N PHE A 89 2.18 -1.59 3.21
CA PHE A 89 1.30 -0.82 2.33
C PHE A 89 1.58 -1.22 0.88
N VAL A 90 0.53 -1.57 0.14
CA VAL A 90 0.63 -2.08 -1.23
C VAL A 90 -0.18 -1.20 -2.17
N ALA A 91 0.46 -0.68 -3.21
CA ALA A 91 -0.21 -0.03 -4.33
C ALA A 91 -0.24 -0.96 -5.54
N VAL A 92 -1.43 -1.18 -6.11
CA VAL A 92 -1.62 -1.99 -7.32
C VAL A 92 -2.08 -1.08 -8.45
N PHE A 93 -1.29 -1.07 -9.52
CA PHE A 93 -1.49 -0.24 -10.71
C PHE A 93 -1.99 -1.12 -11.85
N ALA A 94 -3.08 -0.72 -12.51
CA ALA A 94 -3.66 -1.45 -13.64
C ALA A 94 -4.03 -0.52 -14.79
N ASP A 95 -4.09 -1.07 -16.01
CA ASP A 95 -4.55 -0.35 -17.20
C ASP A 95 -6.10 -0.37 -17.31
N ALA A 96 -6.75 -1.37 -16.72
CA ALA A 96 -8.20 -1.57 -16.73
C ALA A 96 -8.73 -1.77 -15.29
N PRO A 97 -10.06 -1.59 -15.06
CA PRO A 97 -10.67 -1.93 -13.78
C PRO A 97 -10.39 -3.37 -13.37
N LEU A 98 -10.06 -3.57 -12.10
CA LEU A 98 -9.88 -4.89 -11.49
C LEU A 98 -10.92 -5.04 -10.39
N ARG A 99 -11.42 -6.26 -10.18
CA ARG A 99 -12.37 -6.52 -9.09
C ARG A 99 -11.64 -6.51 -7.75
N GLU A 100 -12.29 -5.96 -6.72
CA GLU A 100 -11.74 -5.85 -5.37
C GLU A 100 -11.24 -7.18 -4.81
N ASP A 101 -12.04 -8.26 -4.95
CA ASP A 101 -11.72 -9.59 -4.45
C ASP A 101 -10.44 -10.13 -5.07
N VAL A 102 -10.26 -9.96 -6.39
CA VAL A 102 -9.03 -10.39 -7.08
C VAL A 102 -7.79 -9.68 -6.53
N VAL A 103 -7.88 -8.36 -6.32
CA VAL A 103 -6.74 -7.58 -5.80
C VAL A 103 -6.45 -7.94 -4.35
N ARG A 104 -7.49 -8.01 -3.51
CA ARG A 104 -7.38 -8.32 -2.09
C ARG A 104 -6.82 -9.72 -1.86
N ASP A 105 -7.34 -10.72 -2.56
CA ASP A 105 -6.92 -12.11 -2.40
C ASP A 105 -5.46 -12.31 -2.87
N ALA A 106 -5.05 -11.62 -3.94
CA ALA A 106 -3.67 -11.65 -4.41
C ALA A 106 -2.69 -11.00 -3.40
N VAL A 107 -3.08 -9.92 -2.74
CA VAL A 107 -2.26 -9.28 -1.69
C VAL A 107 -2.21 -10.15 -0.43
N ALA A 108 -3.34 -10.74 -0.02
CA ALA A 108 -3.39 -11.64 1.13
C ALA A 108 -2.50 -12.87 0.92
N GLY A 109 -2.58 -13.48 -0.27
CA GLY A 109 -1.81 -14.66 -0.66
C GLY A 109 -0.33 -14.39 -0.98
N ALA A 110 0.11 -13.13 -1.00
CA ALA A 110 1.52 -12.81 -1.22
C ALA A 110 2.37 -13.34 -0.06
N LEU A 111 3.44 -14.05 -0.39
CA LEU A 111 4.34 -14.65 0.60
C LEU A 111 5.36 -13.61 1.07
N PRO A 112 5.56 -13.46 2.41
CA PRO A 112 6.63 -12.63 2.93
C PRO A 112 8.01 -13.24 2.59
N PRO A 113 9.10 -12.47 2.74
CA PRO A 113 10.46 -12.98 2.62
C PRO A 113 10.72 -14.21 3.51
N GLU A 114 11.42 -15.20 2.97
CA GLU A 114 11.72 -16.46 3.67
C GLU A 114 12.68 -16.28 4.87
N ASP A 115 13.44 -15.18 4.89
CA ASP A 115 14.41 -14.86 5.95
C ASP A 115 13.75 -14.32 7.23
N GLY A 116 12.42 -14.17 7.24
CA GLY A 116 11.65 -13.64 8.38
C GLY A 116 11.86 -12.14 8.60
N GLY A 117 12.52 -11.43 7.68
CA GLY A 117 12.74 -10.00 7.75
C GLY A 117 11.60 -9.16 7.14
N CYS A 118 11.64 -7.86 7.42
CA CYS A 118 10.81 -6.85 6.73
C CYS A 118 11.41 -6.49 5.39
N GLY A 119 11.32 -7.42 4.46
CA GLY A 119 11.77 -7.26 3.09
C GLY A 119 10.64 -6.91 2.12
N ALA A 120 11.01 -6.92 0.84
CA ALA A 120 10.08 -6.70 -0.25
C ALA A 120 9.04 -7.84 -0.30
N LEU A 121 7.76 -7.48 -0.34
CA LEU A 121 6.67 -8.41 -0.59
C LEU A 121 6.46 -8.55 -2.10
N HIS A 122 6.56 -9.77 -2.63
CA HIS A 122 6.26 -10.02 -4.04
C HIS A 122 4.75 -10.22 -4.24
N VAL A 123 4.10 -9.24 -4.86
CA VAL A 123 2.66 -9.27 -5.13
C VAL A 123 2.43 -9.42 -6.63
N ALA A 124 1.77 -10.51 -7.02
CA ALA A 124 1.36 -10.75 -8.40
C ALA A 124 -0.17 -10.71 -8.49
N VAL A 125 -0.70 -9.64 -9.08
CA VAL A 125 -2.16 -9.48 -9.28
C VAL A 125 -2.48 -9.70 -10.76
N PRO A 126 -3.31 -10.69 -11.13
CA PRO A 126 -3.73 -10.89 -12.51
C PRO A 126 -4.35 -9.63 -13.12
N GLY A 127 -3.84 -9.22 -14.29
CA GLY A 127 -4.30 -8.01 -14.98
C GLY A 127 -3.75 -6.70 -14.43
N ALA A 128 -3.04 -6.71 -13.30
CA ALA A 128 -2.26 -5.56 -12.88
C ALA A 128 -1.02 -5.42 -13.75
N ARG A 129 -0.67 -4.17 -14.00
CA ARG A 129 0.56 -3.78 -14.67
C ARG A 129 1.75 -3.87 -13.74
N HIS A 130 1.56 -3.44 -12.49
CA HIS A 130 2.61 -3.38 -11.49
C HIS A 130 2.00 -3.34 -10.08
N ALA A 131 2.71 -3.91 -9.10
CA ALA A 131 2.40 -3.76 -7.69
C ALA A 131 3.66 -3.32 -6.95
N VAL A 132 3.52 -2.36 -6.03
CA VAL A 132 4.60 -1.85 -5.18
C VAL A 132 4.20 -2.05 -3.74
N ALA A 133 5.07 -2.69 -2.95
CA ALA A 133 4.86 -2.89 -1.53
C ALA A 133 5.96 -2.17 -0.73
N ILE A 134 5.56 -1.37 0.26
CA ILE A 134 6.46 -0.73 1.22
C ILE A 134 6.30 -1.45 2.56
N PRO A 135 7.32 -2.19 3.02
CA PRO A 135 7.29 -2.80 4.34
C PRO A 135 7.37 -1.74 5.44
N TYR A 136 6.80 -2.03 6.60
CA TYR A 136 7.04 -1.27 7.80
C TYR A 136 6.96 -2.13 9.06
N HIS A 137 7.56 -1.62 10.13
CA HIS A 137 7.39 -2.11 11.49
C HIS A 137 6.60 -1.09 12.30
N ALA A 138 5.60 -1.53 13.06
CA ALA A 138 4.95 -0.73 14.08
C ALA A 138 5.71 -0.90 15.41
N ARG A 139 6.40 0.14 15.87
CA ARG A 139 7.04 0.19 17.19
C ARG A 139 6.18 0.92 18.22
#